data_AF-A0A2M8JH48-F1
#
_entry.id   AF-A0A2M8JH48-F1
#
_cell.length_a   1.000
_cell.length_b   1.000
_cell.length_c   1.000
_cell.angle_alpha   90.00
_cell.angle_beta   90.00
_cell.angle_gamma   90.00
#
_symmetry.space_group_name_H-M   'P 1'
#
loop_
_entity.id
_entity.type
_entity.pdbx_description
1 polymer ?
#
loop_
_entity_poly.entity_id
_entity_poly.type
_entity_poly.pdbx_seq_one_letter_code
_entity_poly.pdbx_strand_id
1 'polypeptide(L)' 'MISNFIQNFKKKSLKERFLLVISLLNFLAFCFLGSLLLFWDKLKLNLPNNLQLIVGCLIIIFGFIRFTTQVKRLNNNDDE' A
#
# COMPACT_ATOMS: atom_id res chain seq x y z
N MET A 1 23.02 -11.98 -4.70
CA MET A 1 22.04 -11.17 -5.47
C MET A 1 21.41 -10.07 -4.63
N ILE A 2 20.93 -10.37 -3.41
CA ILE A 2 20.30 -9.41 -2.48
C ILE A 2 21.26 -8.28 -2.04
N SER A 3 22.57 -8.58 -1.92
CA SER A 3 23.62 -7.62 -1.57
C SER A 3 23.70 -6.40 -2.51
N ASN A 4 23.52 -6.61 -3.81
CA ASN A 4 23.63 -5.54 -4.82
C ASN A 4 22.39 -4.63 -4.78
N PHE A 5 21.23 -5.18 -4.44
CA PHE A 5 20.02 -4.40 -4.21
C PHE A 5 20.18 -3.50 -2.97
N ILE A 6 20.74 -4.04 -1.89
CA ILE A 6 21.04 -3.28 -0.66
C ILE A 6 22.02 -2.13 -0.94
N GLN A 7 23.06 -2.35 -1.76
CA GLN A 7 24.00 -1.28 -2.11
C GLN A 7 23.37 -0.17 -2.96
N ASN A 8 22.50 -0.53 -3.92
CA ASN A 8 21.75 0.45 -4.70
C ASN A 8 20.73 1.22 -3.84
N PHE A 9 20.05 0.53 -2.92
CA PHE A 9 19.24 1.18 -1.89
C PHE A 9 20.07 2.11 -1.03
N LYS A 10 21.32 1.71 -0.69
CA LYS A 10 22.26 2.53 0.09
C LYS A 10 22.82 3.73 -0.66
N LYS A 11 22.57 3.86 -1.97
CA LYS A 11 22.98 5.02 -2.79
C LYS A 11 21.89 6.09 -2.96
N LYS A 12 20.62 5.71 -2.75
CA LYS A 12 19.44 6.58 -2.88
C LYS A 12 19.35 7.60 -1.73
N SER A 13 18.82 8.80 -1.93
CA SER A 13 18.78 9.83 -0.88
C SER A 13 18.00 9.37 0.36
N LEU A 14 18.35 9.89 1.55
CA LEU A 14 17.70 9.54 2.82
C LEU A 14 16.19 9.84 2.77
N LYS A 15 15.80 10.93 2.10
CA LYS A 15 14.40 11.35 1.91
C LYS A 15 13.62 10.37 1.03
N GLU A 16 14.18 9.98 -0.11
CA GLU A 16 13.55 9.03 -1.04
C GLU A 16 13.34 7.66 -0.40
N ARG A 17 14.31 7.17 0.39
CA ARG A 17 14.15 5.89 1.11
C ARG A 17 13.05 5.92 2.14
N PHE A 18 12.96 7.01 2.89
CA PHE A 18 11.94 7.16 3.92
C PHE A 18 10.53 7.09 3.31
N LEU A 19 10.34 7.75 2.16
CA LEU A 19 9.09 7.75 1.42
C LEU A 19 8.78 6.42 0.71
N LEU A 20 9.80 5.67 0.28
CA LEU A 20 9.63 4.30 -0.20
C LEU A 20 9.15 3.35 0.91
N VAL A 21 9.77 3.43 2.10
CA VAL A 21 9.38 2.61 3.26
C VAL A 21 7.97 2.96 3.74
N ILE A 22 7.61 4.25 3.81
CA ILE A 22 6.27 4.67 4.21
C ILE A 22 5.22 4.14 3.24
N SER A 23 5.50 4.16 1.93
CA SER A 23 4.57 3.68 0.91
C SER A 23 4.41 2.15 1.01
N LEU A 24 5.51 1.42 1.18
CA LEU A 24 5.49 -0.04 1.36
C LEU A 24 4.75 -0.45 2.65
N LEU A 25 4.96 0.28 3.75
CA LEU A 25 4.27 0.05 5.01
C LEU A 25 2.77 0.31 4.88
N ASN A 26 2.39 1.38 4.18
CA ASN A 26 0.99 1.72 3.92
C ASN A 26 0.33 0.65 3.04
N PHE A 27 1.03 0.15 2.02
CA PHE A 27 0.57 -0.98 1.20
C PHE A 27 0.30 -2.22 2.05
N LEU A 28 1.23 -2.59 2.94
CA LEU A 28 1.04 -3.70 3.87
C LEU A 28 -0.18 -3.47 4.77
N ALA A 29 -0.35 -2.27 5.33
CA ALA A 29 -1.50 -1.93 6.18
C ALA A 29 -2.84 -2.09 5.43
N PHE A 30 -2.93 -1.62 4.18
CA PHE A 30 -4.13 -1.81 3.35
C PHE A 30 -4.38 -3.28 2.97
N CYS A 31 -3.32 -4.06 2.73
CA CYS A 31 -3.43 -5.51 2.55
C CYS A 31 -3.99 -6.20 3.79
N PHE A 32 -3.47 -5.88 4.99
CA PHE A 32 -3.99 -6.41 6.24
C PHE A 32 -5.42 -5.96 6.52
N LEU A 33 -5.77 -4.69 6.26
CA LEU A 33 -7.13 -4.16 6.40
C LEU A 33 -8.12 -4.85 5.46
N GLY A 34 -7.76 -5.02 4.19
CA GLY A 34 -8.60 -5.73 3.22
C GLY A 34 -8.78 -7.20 3.56
N SER A 35 -7.71 -7.85 4.02
CA SER A 35 -7.77 -9.24 4.48
C SER A 35 -8.60 -9.37 5.76
N LEU A 36 -8.45 -8.47 6.74
CA LEU A 36 -9.32 -8.40 7.91
C LEU A 36 -10.78 -8.25 7.49
N LEU A 37 -11.11 -7.34 6.56
CA LEU A 37 -12.49 -7.14 6.14
C LEU A 37 -13.10 -8.38 5.46
N LEU A 38 -12.29 -9.15 4.73
CA LEU A 38 -12.72 -10.38 4.05
C LEU A 38 -12.86 -11.58 5.01
N PHE A 39 -11.97 -11.70 5.99
CA PHE A 39 -11.92 -12.83 6.92
C PHE A 39 -12.69 -12.60 8.23
N TRP A 40 -13.03 -11.36 8.56
CA TRP A 40 -13.65 -11.05 9.85
C TRP A 40 -15.18 -11.10 9.75
N ASP A 41 -15.75 -12.27 10.01
CA ASP A 41 -17.20 -12.52 9.99
C ASP A 41 -18.00 -11.59 10.92
N LYS A 42 -17.46 -11.19 12.07
CA LYS A 42 -18.14 -10.24 12.98
C LYS A 42 -18.21 -8.80 12.46
N LEU A 43 -17.43 -8.48 11.43
CA LEU A 43 -17.43 -7.19 10.75
C LEU A 43 -18.41 -7.20 9.58
N LYS A 44 -19.26 -8.24 9.48
CA LYS A 44 -20.57 -8.21 8.83
C LYS A 44 -21.37 -7.07 9.47
N LEU A 45 -21.02 -5.84 9.10
CA LEU A 45 -21.94 -4.71 9.12
C LEU A 45 -23.21 -5.28 8.54
N ASN A 46 -24.31 -5.17 9.29
CA ASN A 46 -25.62 -5.83 9.13
C ASN A 46 -26.29 -5.62 7.75
N LEU A 47 -25.54 -5.84 6.67
CA LEU A 47 -25.77 -5.53 5.28
C LEU A 47 -25.55 -6.83 4.50
N PRO A 48 -26.22 -6.98 3.34
CA PRO A 48 -26.15 -8.19 2.53
C PRO A 48 -24.69 -8.54 2.20
N ASN A 49 -24.33 -9.83 2.30
CA ASN A 49 -22.98 -10.37 2.08
C ASN A 49 -22.26 -9.81 0.85
N ASN A 50 -23.02 -9.51 -0.20
CA ASN A 50 -22.52 -8.96 -1.47
C ASN A 50 -21.85 -7.60 -1.28
N LEU A 51 -22.42 -6.75 -0.43
CA LEU A 51 -21.92 -5.38 -0.22
C LEU A 51 -20.64 -5.36 0.61
N GLN A 52 -20.52 -6.27 1.57
CA GLN A 52 -19.32 -6.37 2.39
C GLN A 52 -18.09 -6.81 1.58
N LEU A 53 -18.28 -7.74 0.64
CA LEU A 53 -17.26 -8.12 -0.35
C LEU A 53 -16.85 -6.92 -1.21
N ILE A 54 -17.82 -6.14 -1.69
CA ILE A 54 -17.56 -4.93 -2.49
C ILE A 54 -16.75 -3.91 -1.67
N VAL A 55 -17.13 -3.66 -0.40
CA VAL A 55 -16.43 -2.71 0.47
C VAL A 55 -14.99 -3.17 0.74
N GLY A 56 -14.77 -4.45 1.02
CA GLY A 56 -13.42 -5.02 1.19
C GLY A 56 -12.55 -4.86 -0.06
N CYS A 57 -13.08 -5.21 -1.23
CA CYS A 57 -12.40 -5.04 -2.52
C CYS A 57 -12.11 -3.56 -2.82
N LEU A 58 -13.07 -2.67 -2.53
CA LEU A 58 -12.93 -1.24 -2.79
C LEU A 58 -11.81 -0.62 -1.95
N ILE A 59 -11.65 -1.04 -0.68
CA ILE A 59 -10.55 -0.58 0.19
C ILE A 59 -9.20 -1.04 -0.35
N ILE A 60 -9.09 -2.29 -0.82
CA ILE A 60 -7.84 -2.80 -1.41
C ILE A 60 -7.48 -2.02 -2.67
N ILE A 61 -8.43 -1.82 -3.59
CA ILE A 61 -8.23 -1.07 -4.83
C ILE A 61 -7.86 0.38 -4.53
N PHE A 62 -8.55 1.02 -3.58
CA PHE A 62 -8.27 2.39 -3.17
C PHE A 62 -6.89 2.53 -2.53
N GLY A 63 -6.46 1.56 -1.71
CA GLY A 63 -5.11 1.48 -1.16
C GLY A 63 -4.04 1.39 -2.24
N PHE A 64 -4.28 0.58 -3.27
CA PHE A 64 -3.40 0.45 -4.44
C PHE A 64 -3.25 1.77 -5.21
N ILE A 65 -4.37 2.44 -5.51
CA ILE A 65 -4.38 3.75 -6.20
C ILE A 65 -3.63 4.80 -5.38
N ARG A 66 -3.79 4.78 -4.05
CA ARG A 66 -3.06 5.68 -3.15
C ARG A 66 -1.55 5.42 -3.19
N PHE A 67 -1.13 4.16 -3.20
CA PHE A 67 0.28 3.79 -3.29
C PHE A 67 0.90 4.27 -4.60
N THR A 68 0.28 3.96 -5.74
CA THR A 68 0.80 4.34 -7.07
C THR A 68 0.88 5.86 -7.22
N THR A 69 -0.09 6.59 -6.68
CA THR A 69 -0.10 8.07 -6.69
C THR A 69 1.08 8.65 -5.89
N GLN A 70 1.36 8.10 -4.70
CA GLN A 70 2.45 8.58 -3.86
C GLN A 70 3.81 8.25 -4.46
N VAL A 71 3.99 7.04 -4.98
CA VAL A 71 5.23 6.62 -5.65
C VAL A 71 5.50 7.47 -6.90
N LYS A 72 4.46 7.75 -7.71
CA LYS A 72 4.59 8.59 -8.90
C LYS A 72 4.97 10.04 -8.55
N ARG A 73 4.43 10.58 -7.46
CA ARG A 73 4.81 11.92 -6.96
C ARG A 73 6.26 11.99 -6.54
N LEU A 74 6.80 10.94 -5.94
CA LEU A 74 8.20 10.92 -5.51
C LEU A 74 9.15 10.98 -6.70
N ASN A 75 8.90 10.13 -7.69
CA ASN A 75 9.74 10.04 -8.88
C ASN A 75 9.73 11.34 -9.70
N ASN A 76 8.61 12.07 -9.74
CA ASN A 76 8.51 13.36 -10.46
C ASN A 76 9.26 14.51 -9.76
N ASN A 77 9.54 14.43 -8.46
CA ASN A 77 10.31 15.47 -7.75
C ASN A 77 11.83 15.27 -7.91
N ASP A 78 12.27 14.14 -8.45
CA ASP A 78 13.68 13.86 -8.71
C ASP A 78 14.12 14.36 -10.12
N ASP A 79 13.15 14.80 -10.94
CA ASP A 79 13.33 15.27 -12.33
C ASP A 79 13.29 16.82 -12.46
N GLU A 80 13.10 17.57 -11.36
CA GLU A 80 13.06 19.06 -11.30
C GLU A 80 14.17 19.61 -10.38
#